data_AF-A0A7Z0D250-F1
#
_entry.id   AF-A0A7Z0D250-F1
#
_cell.length_a   1.000
_cell.length_b   1.000
_cell.length_c   1.000
_cell.angle_alpha   90.00
_cell.angle_beta   90.00
_cell.angle_gamma   90.00
#
_symmetry.space_group_name_H-M   'P 1'
#
loop_
_entity.id
_entity.type
_entity.pdbx_description
1 polymer ?
#
loop_
_entity_poly.entity_id
_entity_poly.type
_entity_poly.pdbx_seq_one_letter_code
_entity_poly.pdbx_strand_id
1 'polypeptide(L)' 'MTIYPLLTVDDLAAYLSKPKATFYAWRTRQLDPRAVRIGGNIRYRWEDVEAWIDQHIEE' A
#
# COMPACT_ATOMS: atom_id res chain seq x y z
N MET A 1 -6.11 7.09 -21.58
CA MET A 1 -5.12 7.87 -20.81
C MET A 1 -5.37 7.63 -19.32
N THR A 2 -5.03 6.45 -18.82
CA THR A 2 -5.20 6.11 -17.40
C THR A 2 -4.00 6.62 -16.63
N ILE A 3 -4.11 7.84 -16.10
CA ILE A 3 -3.25 8.32 -15.03
C ILE A 3 -3.48 7.40 -13.83
N TYR A 4 -2.61 6.41 -13.58
CA TYR A 4 -2.67 5.59 -12.38
C TYR A 4 -2.39 6.52 -11.19
N PRO A 5 -3.42 6.89 -10.40
CA PRO A 5 -3.18 7.76 -9.27
C PRO A 5 -2.36 6.96 -8.27
N LEU A 6 -1.26 7.56 -7.81
CA LEU A 6 -0.51 7.05 -6.67
C LEU A 6 -1.50 6.69 -5.54
N LEU A 7 -1.52 5.43 -5.14
CA LEU A 7 -2.49 4.91 -4.19
C LEU A 7 -2.23 5.52 -2.82
N THR A 8 -3.30 5.89 -2.13
CA THR A 8 -3.20 6.23 -0.72
C THR A 8 -3.33 4.97 0.13
N VAL A 9 -3.08 5.09 1.43
CA VAL A 9 -3.35 3.97 2.36
C VAL A 9 -4.84 3.61 2.39
N ASP A 10 -5.72 4.55 2.02
CA ASP A 10 -7.17 4.33 1.91
C ASP A 10 -7.50 3.47 0.69
N ASP A 11 -6.94 3.79 -0.48
CA ASP A 11 -7.08 2.98 -1.69
C ASP A 11 -6.56 1.56 -1.48
N LEU A 12 -5.40 1.43 -0.83
CA LEU A 12 -4.82 0.13 -0.52
C LEU A 12 -5.70 -0.69 0.43
N ALA A 13 -6.30 -0.02 1.43
CA ALA A 13 -7.22 -0.64 2.37
C ALA A 13 -8.53 -1.08 1.70
N ALA A 14 -9.05 -0.25 0.79
CA ALA A 14 -10.20 -0.60 -0.03
C ALA A 14 -9.88 -1.77 -0.97
N TYR A 15 -8.70 -1.78 -1.58
CA TYR A 15 -8.27 -2.80 -2.53
C TYR A 15 -8.08 -4.18 -1.89
N LEU A 16 -7.38 -4.24 -0.75
CA LEU A 16 -7.19 -5.48 0.01
C LEU A 16 -8.42 -5.85 0.86
N SER A 17 -9.43 -4.98 0.89
CA SER A 17 -10.60 -5.09 1.77
C SER A 17 -10.22 -5.37 3.24
N LYS A 18 -9.13 -4.74 3.71
CA LYS A 18 -8.60 -4.85 5.08
C LYS A 18 -8.80 -3.53 5.83
N PRO A 19 -9.10 -3.56 7.13
CA PRO A 19 -9.26 -2.34 7.90
C PRO A 19 -7.93 -1.58 8.00
N LYS A 20 -7.98 -0.24 7.97
CA LYS A 20 -6.80 0.64 8.14
C LYS A 20 -5.98 0.30 9.39
N ALA A 21 -6.63 -0.18 10.45
CA ALA A 21 -5.97 -0.65 11.67
C ALA A 21 -4.93 -1.75 11.39
N THR A 22 -5.22 -2.66 10.45
CA THR A 22 -4.27 -3.69 10.01
C THR A 22 -3.06 -3.08 9.32
N PHE A 23 -3.24 -2.04 8.49
CA PHE A 23 -2.12 -1.32 7.87
C PHE A 23 -1.27 -0.57 8.89
N TYR A 24 -1.87 0.01 9.93
CA TYR A 24 -1.10 0.60 11.04
C TYR A 24 -0.28 -0.46 11.78
N ALA A 25 -0.83 -1.66 11.98
CA ALA A 25 -0.10 -2.78 12.56
C ALA A 25 0.99 -3.34 11.62
N TRP A 26 0.77 -3.33 10.31
CA TRP A 26 1.81 -3.70 9.34
C TRP A 26 2.94 -2.68 9.32
N ARG A 27 2.62 -1.40 9.47
CA ARG A 27 3.60 -0.31 9.52
C ARG A 27 4.51 -0.39 10.74
N THR A 28 3.99 -0.81 11.90
CA THR A 28 4.84 -1.05 13.08
C THR A 28 5.71 -2.28 12.92
N ARG A 29 5.28 -3.25 12.12
CA ARG A 29 6.02 -4.47 11.77
C ARG A 29 6.89 -4.32 10.53
N GLN A 30 6.86 -3.15 9.88
CA GLN A 30 7.57 -2.89 8.62
C GLN A 30 7.21 -3.89 7.50
N LEU A 31 5.97 -4.40 7.57
CA LEU A 31 5.33 -5.30 6.60
C LEU A 31 4.48 -4.50 5.59
N ASP A 32 4.66 -3.19 5.50
CA ASP A 32 3.92 -2.36 4.55
C ASP A 32 4.59 -2.31 3.16
N PRO A 33 3.79 -2.20 2.08
CA PRO A 33 4.33 -1.98 0.75
C PRO A 33 5.13 -0.68 0.71
N ARG A 34 6.08 -0.59 -0.23
CA ARG A 34 7.03 0.52 -0.28
C ARG A 34 6.31 1.85 -0.47
N ALA A 35 6.25 2.65 0.60
CA ALA A 35 5.54 3.91 0.61
C ALA A 35 6.48 5.06 0.23
N VAL A 36 6.11 5.85 -0.78
CA VAL A 36 6.85 7.06 -1.18
C VAL A 36 6.21 8.27 -0.49
N ARG A 37 7.01 9.00 0.29
CA ARG A 37 6.59 10.30 0.85
C ARG A 37 6.72 11.37 -0.22
N ILE A 38 5.59 11.93 -0.66
CA ILE A 38 5.55 13.06 -1.60
C ILE A 38 4.80 14.21 -0.93
N GLY A 39 5.51 15.30 -0.65
CA GLY A 39 4.92 16.54 -0.12
C GLY A 39 4.20 16.38 1.24
N GLY A 40 4.70 15.48 2.10
CA GLY A 40 4.09 15.20 3.41
C GLY A 40 3.00 14.13 3.40
N ASN A 41 2.46 13.80 2.22
CA ASN A 41 1.50 12.71 2.05
C ASN A 41 2.21 11.41 1.66
N ILE A 42 1.72 10.30 2.19
CA ILE A 42 2.22 8.97 1.86
C ILE A 42 1.45 8.45 0.66
N ARG A 43 2.20 8.03 -0.35
CA ARG A 43 1.69 7.60 -1.63
C ARG A 43 2.39 6.31 -2.02
N TYR A 44 1.62 5.32 -2.44
CA TYR A 44 2.10 4.02 -2.89
C TYR A 44 2.04 3.99 -4.42
N ARG A 45 3.06 3.42 -5.04
CA ARG A 45 2.96 3.08 -6.46
C ARG A 45 2.27 1.74 -6.57
N TRP A 46 1.46 1.58 -7.62
CA TRP A 46 0.79 0.32 -7.89
C TRP A 46 1.79 -0.82 -8.06
N GLU A 47 2.91 -0.59 -8.75
CA GLU A 47 3.97 -1.59 -8.94
C GLU A 47 4.59 -2.07 -7.61
N ASP A 48 4.87 -1.15 -6.69
CA ASP A 48 5.40 -1.50 -5.36
C ASP A 48 4.37 -2.26 -4.50
N VAL A 49 3.07 -1.95 -4.69
CA VAL A 49 1.98 -2.66 -4.03
C VAL A 49 1.82 -4.07 -4.59
N GLU A 50 1.78 -4.23 -5.92
CA GLU A 50 1.71 -5.54 -6.56
C GLU A 50 2.90 -6.41 -6.17
N ALA A 51 4.12 -5.90 -6.24
CA ALA A 51 5.32 -6.64 -5.84
C ALA A 51 5.31 -7.06 -4.36
N TRP A 52 4.66 -6.28 -3.50
CA TRP A 52 4.48 -6.63 -2.09
C TRP A 52 3.39 -7.69 -1.90
N ILE A 53 2.27 -7.57 -2.62
CA ILE A 53 1.17 -8.55 -2.60
C ILE A 53 1.69 -9.90 -3.07
N ASP A 54 2.43 -9.93 -4.18
CA ASP A 54 3.05 -11.12 -4.76
C ASP A 54 3.92 -11.84 -3.72
N GLN A 55 4.82 -11.10 -3.05
CA GLN A 55 5.65 -11.62 -1.96
C GLN A 55 4.89 -12.13 -0.73
N HIS A 56 3.64 -11.72 -0.50
CA HIS A 56 2.84 -12.08 0.68
C HIS A 56 1.67 -13.04 0.39
N ILE A 57 1.26 -13.20 -0.87
CA ILE A 57 0.20 -14.14 -1.29
C ILE A 57 0.73 -15.57 -1.44
N GLU A 58 2.05 -15.75 -1.53
CA GLU A 58 2.68 -17.09 -1.66
C GLU A 58 2.81 -17.90 -0.35
N GLU A 59 2.09 -17.55 0.73
CA GLU A 59 2.04 -18.35 1.99
C GLU A 59 0.63 -18.84 2.36
#